data_AF-A0A562MA64-F1
#
_entry.id   AF-A0A562MA64-F1
#
_cell.length_a   1.000
_cell.length_b   1.000
_cell.length_c   1.000
_cell.angle_alpha   90.00
_cell.angle_beta   90.00
_cell.angle_gamma   90.00
#
_symmetry.space_group_name_H-M   'P 1'
#
loop_
_entity.id
_entity.type
_entity.pdbx_description
1 polymer ?
#
loop_
_entity_poly.entity_id
_entity_poly.type
_entity_poly.pdbx_seq_one_letter_code
_entity_poly.pdbx_strand_id
1 'polypeptide(L)' 'MKQWVVRSNRYEPKFADMLEQWANHNNIALLATRPAKPRDKASVEGAVKITYQRIYAPLRNETFKSIRELNIAITHLIK' A
#
# COMPACT_ATOMS: atom_id res chain seq x y z
N MET A 1 -9.81 -1.72 10.52
CA MET A 1 -8.56 -2.10 9.80
C MET A 1 -8.33 -3.59 10.08
N LYS A 2 -8.24 -4.46 9.06
CA LYS A 2 -8.11 -5.92 9.26
C LYS A 2 -6.63 -6.29 9.31
N GLN A 3 -6.23 -7.02 10.36
CA GLN A 3 -4.87 -7.52 10.52
C GLN A 3 -4.69 -8.82 9.74
N TRP A 4 -3.64 -8.90 8.93
CA TRP A 4 -3.37 -10.05 8.05
C TRP A 4 -2.27 -10.98 8.57
N VAL A 5 -1.39 -10.46 9.43
CA VAL A 5 -0.39 -11.25 10.16
C VAL A 5 -1.05 -11.74 11.45
N VAL A 6 -1.36 -13.03 11.51
CA VAL A 6 -1.99 -13.67 12.67
C VAL A 6 -0.97 -13.84 13.80
N ARG A 7 0.25 -14.25 13.45
CA ARG A 7 1.35 -14.40 14.41
C ARG A 7 2.64 -13.84 13.82
N SER A 8 3.27 -12.90 14.53
CA SER A 8 4.58 -12.41 14.18
C SER A 8 5.66 -13.43 14.55
N ASN A 9 6.62 -13.63 13.64
CA ASN A 9 7.80 -14.45 13.84
C ASN A 9 8.92 -13.82 13.00
N ARG A 10 10.16 -13.94 13.46
CA ARG A 10 11.35 -13.43 12.74
C ARG A 10 11.61 -14.22 11.45
N TYR A 11 11.33 -15.51 11.45
CA TYR A 11 11.67 -16.41 10.34
C TYR A 11 10.44 -16.82 9.53
N GLU A 12 9.36 -17.19 10.20
CA GLU A 12 8.15 -17.73 9.55
C GLU A 12 6.89 -17.10 10.15
N PRO A 13 6.50 -15.88 9.71
CA PRO A 13 5.28 -15.23 10.16
C PRO A 13 4.07 -16.00 9.65
N LYS A 14 3.04 -16.15 10.50
CA LYS A 14 1.79 -16.81 10.12
C LYS A 14 0.81 -15.79 9.55
N PHE A 15 0.35 -16.01 8.33
CA PHE A 15 -0.70 -15.21 7.72
C PHE A 15 -2.07 -15.88 7.89
N ALA A 16 -3.13 -15.20 7.50
CA ALA A 16 -4.44 -15.82 7.41
C ALA A 16 -4.47 -16.79 6.21
N ASP A 17 -5.09 -17.97 6.38
CA ASP A 17 -5.11 -19.04 5.35
C ASP A 17 -5.62 -18.53 3.99
N MET A 18 -6.62 -17.65 3.99
CA MET A 18 -7.13 -17.01 2.77
C MET A 18 -6.04 -16.22 2.03
N LEU A 19 -5.17 -15.51 2.75
CA LEU A 19 -4.11 -14.71 2.16
C LEU A 19 -3.00 -15.59 1.59
N GLU A 20 -2.68 -16.70 2.27
CA GLU A 20 -1.71 -17.69 1.76
C GLU A 20 -2.22 -18.37 0.49
N GLN A 21 -3.51 -18.75 0.45
CA GLN A 21 -4.15 -19.28 -0.76
C GLN A 21 -4.13 -18.27 -1.91
N TRP A 22 -4.43 -17.00 -1.62
CA TRP A 22 -4.37 -15.93 -2.61
C TRP A 22 -2.95 -15.70 -3.13
N ALA A 23 -1.95 -15.72 -2.25
CA ALA A 23 -0.55 -15.57 -2.62
C ALA A 23 -0.07 -16.72 -3.52
N ASN A 24 -0.44 -17.96 -3.17
CA ASN A 24 -0.15 -19.15 -3.97
C ASN A 24 -0.83 -19.08 -5.35
N HIS A 25 -2.09 -18.65 -5.42
CA HIS A 25 -2.79 -18.49 -6.70
C HIS A 25 -2.10 -17.46 -7.62
N ASN A 26 -1.59 -16.37 -7.06
CA ASN A 26 -0.94 -15.31 -7.81
C ASN A 26 0.58 -15.52 -8.00
N ASN A 27 1.14 -16.63 -7.52
CA ASN A 27 2.59 -16.90 -7.52
C ASN A 27 3.42 -15.77 -6.90
N ILE A 28 2.96 -15.21 -5.79
CA ILE A 28 3.67 -14.14 -5.05
C ILE A 28 4.08 -14.62 -3.66
N ALA A 29 5.18 -14.06 -3.15
CA ALA A 29 5.64 -14.32 -1.79
C ALA A 29 5.11 -13.27 -0.81
N LEU A 30 4.71 -13.70 0.39
CA LEU A 30 4.29 -12.81 1.47
C LEU A 30 5.46 -12.52 2.42
N LEU A 31 5.65 -11.26 2.77
CA LEU A 31 6.65 -10.81 3.74
C LEU A 31 5.99 -9.94 4.80
N ALA A 32 6.22 -10.27 6.07
CA ALA A 32 5.77 -9.45 7.18
C ALA A 32 6.83 -8.41 7.53
N THR A 33 6.40 -7.18 7.81
CA THR A 33 7.31 -6.14 8.34
C THR A 33 7.84 -6.56 9.70
N ARG A 34 9.13 -6.33 9.95
CA ARG A 34 9.75 -6.64 11.25
C ARG A 34 9.01 -5.94 12.42
N PRO A 35 8.69 -6.66 13.51
CA PRO A 35 8.12 -6.05 14.70
C PRO A 35 9.13 -5.10 15.35
N ALA A 36 8.63 -4.03 15.99
CA ALA A 36 9.37 -2.99 16.73
C ALA A 36 10.34 -2.10 15.91
N LYS A 37 10.88 -2.56 14.78
CA LYS A 37 11.72 -1.74 13.89
C LYS A 37 11.20 -1.85 12.45
N PRO A 38 10.35 -0.90 11.99
CA PRO A 38 9.71 -0.94 10.67
C PRO A 38 10.71 -0.57 9.56
N ARG A 39 11.76 -1.38 9.37
CA ARG A 39 12.78 -1.15 8.34
C ARG A 39 12.24 -1.39 6.93
N ASP A 40 11.37 -2.39 6.78
CA ASP A 40 10.80 -2.78 5.50
C ASP A 40 9.61 -1.87 5.09
N LYS A 41 9.21 -0.94 5.97
CA LYS A 41 8.10 -0.01 5.77
C LYS A 41 8.53 1.33 5.15
N ALA A 42 9.82 1.65 5.17
CA ALA A 42 10.32 2.95 4.74
C ALA A 42 10.00 3.26 3.26
N SER A 43 10.05 2.25 2.38
CA SER A 43 9.68 2.42 0.97
C SER A 43 8.20 2.79 0.81
N VAL A 44 7.30 2.13 1.54
CA VAL A 44 5.86 2.42 1.53
C VAL A 44 5.57 3.81 2.08
N GLU A 45 6.16 4.17 3.23
CA GLU A 45 5.98 5.50 3.82
C GLU A 45 6.53 6.61 2.92
N GLY A 46 7.67 6.34 2.26
CA GLY A 46 8.23 7.21 1.24
C GLY A 46 7.27 7.40 0.05
N ALA A 47 6.70 6.31 -0.47
CA ALA A 47 5.72 6.36 -1.54
C ALA A 47 4.48 7.17 -1.14
N VAL A 48 3.92 6.93 0.06
CA VAL A 48 2.78 7.72 0.58
C VAL A 48 3.13 9.20 0.65
N LYS A 49 4.30 9.55 1.19
CA LYS A 49 4.76 10.94 1.25
C LYS A 49 4.85 11.57 -0.15
N ILE A 50 5.43 10.85 -1.11
CA ILE A 50 5.53 11.30 -2.50
C ILE A 50 4.14 11.50 -3.11
N THR A 51 3.19 10.59 -2.88
CA THR A 51 1.81 10.70 -3.34
C THR A 51 1.13 11.96 -2.79
N TYR A 52 1.26 12.25 -1.49
CA TYR A 52 0.72 13.47 -0.91
C TYR A 52 1.32 14.73 -1.55
N GLN A 53 2.62 14.72 -1.80
CA GLN A 53 3.31 15.87 -2.38
C GLN A 53 3.04 16.07 -3.87
N ARG A 54 2.96 14.99 -4.65
CA ARG A 54 2.84 15.06 -6.12
C ARG A 54 1.42 15.02 -6.64
N ILE A 55 0.50 14.40 -5.91
CA ILE A 55 -0.89 14.23 -6.35
C ILE A 55 -1.81 15.12 -5.53
N TYR A 56 -1.84 14.95 -4.20
CA TYR A 56 -2.76 15.71 -3.36
C TYR A 56 -2.46 17.21 -3.35
N ALA A 57 -1.17 17.60 -3.27
CA ALA A 57 -0.83 19.01 -3.20
C ALA A 57 -1.26 19.79 -4.46
N PRO A 58 -1.00 19.33 -5.71
CA PRO A 58 -1.51 20.02 -6.89
C PRO A 58 -3.04 20.06 -6.97
N LEU A 59 -3.71 18.96 -6.63
CA LEU A 59 -5.17 18.84 -6.77
C LEU A 59 -5.98 19.51 -5.64
N ARG A 60 -5.32 20.03 -4.60
CA ARG A 60 -5.97 20.51 -3.35
C ARG A 60 -7.02 21.63 -3.54
N ASN A 61 -6.90 22.41 -4.62
CA ASN A 61 -7.79 23.53 -4.91
C ASN A 61 -8.74 23.23 -6.08
N GLU A 62 -8.72 22.00 -6.60
CA GLU A 62 -9.58 21.58 -7.70
C GLU A 62 -10.79 20.83 -7.14
N THR A 63 -11.96 21.03 -7.74
CA THR A 63 -13.19 20.34 -7.35
C THR A 63 -13.65 19.45 -8.50
N PHE A 64 -13.65 18.15 -8.26
CA PHE A 64 -14.07 17.15 -9.25
C PHE A 64 -15.52 16.78 -9.02
N LYS A 65 -16.30 16.70 -10.10
CA LYS A 65 -17.73 16.33 -10.04
C LYS A 65 -17.97 14.86 -10.39
N SER A 66 -16.93 14.14 -10.77
CA SER A 66 -16.99 12.70 -11.04
C SER A 66 -15.67 12.00 -10.70
N ILE A 67 -15.76 10.71 -10.36
CA ILE A 67 -14.59 9.85 -10.13
C ILE A 67 -13.73 9.74 -11.39
N ARG A 68 -14.36 9.74 -12.58
CA ARG A 68 -13.65 9.67 -13.86
C ARG A 68 -12.74 10.87 -14.09
N GLU A 69 -13.25 12.07 -13.81
CA GLU A 69 -12.50 13.33 -13.94
C GLU A 69 -11.29 13.35 -12.99
N LEU A 70 -11.50 12.96 -11.73
CA LEU A 70 -10.42 12.82 -10.75
C LEU A 70 -9.35 11.81 -11.21
N ASN A 71 -9.75 10.64 -11.71
CA ASN A 71 -8.80 9.64 -12.19
C ASN A 71 -7.97 10.13 -13.38
N ILE A 72 -8.55 10.93 -14.28
CA ILE A 72 -7.81 11.54 -15.39
C ILE A 72 -6.75 12.51 -14.85
N ALA A 73 -7.14 13.41 -13.94
CA ALA A 73 -6.23 14.37 -13.32
C ALA A 73 -5.09 13.68 -12.56
N ILE A 74 -5.39 12.63 -11.79
CA ILE A 74 -4.38 11.80 -11.10
C ILE A 74 -3.43 11.16 -12.12
N THR A 75 -3.94 10.60 -13.21
CA THR A 75 -3.11 9.93 -14.24
C THR A 75 -2.10 10.89 -14.86
N HIS A 76 -2.44 12.16 -15.06
CA HIS A 76 -1.51 13.18 -15.57
C HIS A 76 -0.39 13.53 -14.58
N LEU A 77 -0.59 13.30 -13.28
CA LEU A 77 0.38 13.58 -12.21
C LEU A 77 1.27 12.38 -11.87
N ILE A 78 0.89 11.18 -12.29
CA ILE A 78 1.69 9.96 -12.16
C ILE A 78 2.68 9.92 -13.34
N LYS A 79 3.95 10.19 -13.06
CA LYS A 79 5.09 9.93 -13.96
C LYS A 79 5.86 8.71 -13.46
#